data_AF-A0A9P7YBP9-F1
#
_entry.id   AF-A0A9P7YBP9-F1
#
_cell.length_a   1.000
_cell.length_b   1.000
_cell.length_c   1.000
_cell.angle_alpha   90.00
_cell.angle_beta   90.00
_cell.angle_gamma   90.00
#
_symmetry.space_group_name_H-M   'P 1'
#
loop_
_entity.id
_entity.type
_entity.pdbx_description
1 polymer ?
#
loop_
_entity_poly.entity_id
_entity_poly.type
_entity_poly.pdbx_seq_one_letter_code
_entity_poly.pdbx_strand_id
1 'polypeptide(L)'
;MQVLGGFFCMFNCWGIGNTFDSFQTYYQIALLADETPSRISWIGSIQAFLLLFVGGVITGPIYDAGYLRSMVLVGSILAVFGMMMTSICKAYWQFVLALGIVVGTGAGCMLLPAVAVIPQYSTKHIAFATGIAADK
;
A
#
# COMPACT_ATOMS: atom_id res chain seq x y z
N MET A 1 -7.57 -15.56 14.81
CA MET A 1 -6.25 -15.04 14.39
C MET A 1 -6.26 -14.34 13.03
N GLN A 2 -7.02 -14.80 12.03
CA GLN A 2 -7.02 -14.18 10.70
C GLN A 2 -7.65 -12.77 10.65
N VAL A 3 -8.63 -12.47 11.51
CA VAL A 3 -9.23 -11.12 11.64
C VAL A 3 -8.21 -10.06 12.07
N LEU A 4 -7.35 -10.39 13.05
CA LEU A 4 -6.23 -9.54 13.46
C LEU A 4 -5.23 -9.34 12.31
N GLY A 5 -4.93 -10.39 11.55
CA GLY A 5 -4.06 -10.30 10.37
C GLY A 5 -4.64 -9.38 9.27
N GLY A 6 -5.95 -9.47 9.02
CA GLY A 6 -6.66 -8.59 8.10
C GLY A 6 -6.66 -7.13 8.56
N PHE A 7 -6.89 -6.88 9.86
CA PHE A 7 -6.81 -5.54 10.45
C PHE A 7 -5.41 -4.94 10.31
N PHE A 8 -4.35 -5.70 10.63
CA PHE A 8 -2.97 -5.24 10.46
C PHE A 8 -2.58 -4.99 9.00
N CYS A 9 -3.08 -5.80 8.05
CA CYS A 9 -2.85 -5.58 6.61
C CYS A 9 -3.56 -4.32 6.11
N MET A 10 -4.82 -4.11 6.52
CA MET A 10 -5.59 -2.94 6.14
C MET A 10 -4.98 -1.67 6.74
N PHE A 11 -4.60 -1.71 8.02
CA PHE A 11 -3.87 -0.64 8.69
C PHE A 11 -2.52 -0.34 8.01
N ASN A 12 -1.75 -1.35 7.60
CA ASN A 12 -0.50 -1.12 6.87
C ASN A 12 -0.74 -0.50 5.49
N CYS A 13 -1.67 -1.03 4.71
CA CYS A 13 -1.92 -0.56 3.36
C CYS A 13 -2.39 0.91 3.35
N TRP A 14 -3.35 1.25 4.23
CA TRP A 14 -3.86 2.61 4.36
C TRP A 14 -2.91 3.53 5.13
N GLY A 15 -2.20 3.01 6.12
CA GLY A 15 -1.22 3.75 6.91
C GLY A 15 -0.04 4.22 6.08
N ILE A 16 0.50 3.36 5.20
CA ILE A 16 1.58 3.74 4.28
C ILE A 16 1.12 4.85 3.32
N GLY A 17 -0.11 4.78 2.80
CA GLY A 17 -0.68 5.85 1.97
C GLY A 17 -0.82 7.18 2.71
N ASN A 18 -1.37 7.18 3.92
CA ASN A 18 -1.51 8.40 4.72
C ASN A 18 -0.15 8.98 5.17
N THR A 19 0.83 8.12 5.46
CA THR A 19 2.17 8.59 5.85
C THR A 19 2.91 9.19 4.65
N PHE A 20 2.64 8.68 3.43
CA PHE A 20 3.19 9.25 2.20
C PHE A 20 2.79 10.73 2.02
N ASP A 21 1.54 11.08 2.29
CA ASP A 21 1.07 12.49 2.22
C ASP A 21 1.89 13.40 3.14
N SER A 22 2.20 12.94 4.35
CA SER A 22 3.06 13.68 5.29
C SER A 22 4.53 13.73 4.82
N PHE A 23 5.04 12.63 4.27
CA PHE A 23 6.40 12.58 3.72
C PHE A 23 6.56 13.48 2.49
N GLN A 24 5.54 13.62 1.66
CA GLN A 24 5.54 14.54 0.52
C GLN A 24 5.82 15.98 0.99
N THR A 25 5.14 16.44 2.05
CA THR A 25 5.39 17.77 2.63
C THR A 25 6.79 17.87 3.23
N TYR A 26 7.27 16.82 3.90
CA TYR A 26 8.62 16.80 4.48
C TYR A 26 9.72 16.84 3.40
N TYR A 27 9.58 16.08 2.31
CA TYR A 27 10.53 16.10 1.19
C TYR A 27 10.54 17.43 0.45
N GLN A 28 9.38 18.08 0.34
CA GLN A 28 9.23 19.40 -0.26
C GLN A 28 9.99 20.49 0.52
N ILE A 29 10.15 20.33 1.84
CA ILE A 29 10.79 21.32 2.72
C ILE A 29 12.27 21.01 2.96
N ALA A 30 12.65 19.73 3.12
CA ALA A 30 13.97 19.35 3.66
C ALA A 30 14.98 18.78 2.65
N LEU A 31 14.53 18.09 1.59
CA LEU A 31 15.42 17.30 0.71
C LEU A 31 15.40 17.76 -0.76
N LEU A 32 14.26 18.25 -1.25
CA LEU A 32 13.99 18.53 -2.66
C LEU A 32 13.52 19.98 -2.88
N ALA A 33 14.15 20.96 -2.21
CA ALA A 33 13.78 22.37 -2.34
C ALA A 33 13.90 22.92 -3.78
N ASP A 34 14.74 22.29 -4.62
CA ASP A 34 14.90 22.62 -6.04
C ASP A 34 13.86 21.97 -6.97
N GLU A 35 13.14 20.95 -6.50
CA GLU A 35 12.19 20.19 -7.33
C GLU A 35 10.77 20.71 -7.17
N THR A 36 10.04 20.80 -8.30
CA THR A 36 8.70 21.37 -8.30
C THR A 36 7.72 20.43 -7.57
N PRO A 37 6.83 20.95 -6.71
CA PRO A 37 5.86 20.12 -5.97
C PRO A 37 5.00 19.21 -6.87
N SER A 38 4.78 19.61 -8.12
CA SER A 38 4.11 18.80 -9.14
C SER A 38 4.82 17.48 -9.46
N ARG A 39 6.16 17.44 -9.43
CA ARG A 39 6.92 16.20 -9.64
C ARG A 39 6.78 15.25 -8.45
N ILE A 40 6.82 15.76 -7.22
CA ILE A 40 6.68 14.93 -6.02
C ILE A 40 5.29 14.27 -5.97
N SER A 41 4.24 15.02 -6.29
CA SER A 41 2.87 14.48 -6.40
C SER A 41 2.72 13.40 -7.49
N TRP A 42 3.57 13.43 -8.52
CA TRP A 42 3.58 12.40 -9.57
C TRP A 42 3.97 11.02 -9.02
N ILE A 43 4.82 10.97 -7.98
CA ILE A 43 5.19 9.69 -7.33
C ILE A 43 3.96 9.07 -6.66
N GLY A 44 3.19 9.86 -5.90
CA GLY A 44 1.95 9.39 -5.27
C GLY A 44 0.91 8.95 -6.31
N SER A 45 0.83 9.66 -7.44
CA SER A 45 -0.02 9.27 -8.58
C SER A 45 0.41 7.92 -9.18
N ILE A 46 1.71 7.68 -9.40
CA ILE A 46 2.22 6.38 -9.87
C ILE A 46 1.92 5.29 -8.85
N GLN A 47 2.14 5.57 -7.57
CA GLN A 47 1.88 4.62 -6.49
C GLN A 47 0.41 4.19 -6.48
N ALA A 48 -0.52 5.15 -6.54
CA ALA A 48 -1.96 4.89 -6.59
C ALA A 48 -2.36 4.14 -7.86
N PHE A 49 -1.79 4.53 -9.01
CA PHE A 49 -2.01 3.85 -10.28
C PHE A 49 -1.56 2.39 -10.22
N LEU A 50 -0.36 2.11 -9.73
CA LEU A 50 0.16 0.75 -9.59
C LEU A 50 -0.60 -0.06 -8.57
N LEU A 51 -1.02 0.56 -7.45
CA LEU A 51 -1.86 -0.09 -6.46
C LEU A 51 -3.16 -0.58 -7.09
N LEU A 52 -3.85 0.25 -7.89
CA LEU A 52 -5.08 -0.14 -8.56
C LEU A 52 -4.85 -1.12 -9.73
N PHE A 53 -3.78 -0.93 -10.50
CA PHE A 53 -3.48 -1.76 -11.66
C PHE A 53 -3.02 -3.17 -11.25
N VAL A 54 -2.05 -3.26 -10.34
CA VAL A 54 -1.58 -4.53 -9.78
C VAL A 54 -2.69 -5.16 -8.95
N GLY A 55 -3.34 -4.36 -8.10
CA GLY A 55 -4.47 -4.75 -7.24
C GLY A 55 -5.71 -5.23 -7.99
N GLY A 56 -5.93 -4.82 -9.23
CA GLY A 56 -7.05 -5.29 -10.05
C GLY A 56 -6.65 -6.41 -11.01
N VAL A 57 -5.65 -6.15 -11.85
CA VAL A 57 -5.34 -6.99 -13.03
C VAL A 57 -4.49 -8.20 -12.66
N ILE A 58 -3.51 -8.03 -11.78
CA ILE A 58 -2.53 -9.09 -11.46
C ILE A 58 -3.01 -9.93 -10.30
N THR A 59 -3.52 -9.29 -9.25
CA THR A 59 -3.98 -9.98 -8.05
C THR A 59 -5.30 -10.69 -8.20
N GLY A 60 -6.20 -10.26 -9.09
CA GLY A 60 -7.48 -10.92 -9.35
C GLY A 60 -7.33 -12.41 -9.72
N PRO A 61 -6.60 -12.74 -10.80
CA PRO A 61 -6.36 -14.13 -11.20
C PRO A 61 -5.61 -14.97 -10.16
N ILE A 62 -4.67 -14.37 -9.43
CA ILE A 62 -3.87 -15.06 -8.40
C ILE A 62 -4.74 -15.38 -7.17
N TYR A 63 -5.69 -14.51 -6.85
CA TYR A 63 -6.68 -14.75 -5.80
C TYR A 63 -7.64 -15.87 -6.17
N ASP A 64 -8.14 -15.89 -7.42
CA ASP A 64 -8.99 -16.98 -7.92
C ASP A 64 -8.25 -18.34 -7.93
N ALA A 65 -6.92 -18.32 -8.10
CA ALA A 65 -6.07 -19.49 -7.97
C ALA A 65 -5.83 -19.95 -6.50
N GLY A 66 -6.34 -19.22 -5.50
CA GLY A 66 -6.31 -19.60 -4.08
C GLY A 66 -5.03 -19.23 -3.32
N TYR A 67 -4.12 -18.44 -3.91
CA TYR A 67 -2.80 -18.12 -3.33
C TYR A 67 -2.81 -16.94 -2.33
N LEU A 68 -3.90 -16.77 -1.58
CA LEU A 68 -4.09 -15.69 -0.60
C LEU A 68 -2.91 -15.52 0.38
N ARG A 69 -2.39 -16.64 0.90
CA ARG A 69 -1.35 -16.63 1.94
C ARG A 69 0.01 -16.18 1.41
N SER A 70 0.36 -16.58 0.19
CA SER A 70 1.60 -16.14 -0.48
C SER A 70 1.54 -14.65 -0.83
N MET A 71 0.38 -14.14 -1.25
CA MET A 71 0.22 -12.71 -1.58
C MET A 71 0.44 -11.80 -0.38
N VAL A 72 -0.12 -12.16 0.77
CA VAL A 72 0.10 -11.41 2.02
C VAL A 72 1.58 -11.43 2.40
N LEU A 73 2.24 -12.58 2.28
CA LEU A 73 3.65 -12.74 2.67
C LEU A 73 4.57 -11.93 1.72
N VAL A 74 4.36 -12.03 0.42
CA VAL A 74 5.11 -11.27 -0.60
C VAL A 74 4.85 -9.77 -0.48
N GLY A 75 3.60 -9.36 -0.28
CA GLY A 75 3.22 -7.96 -0.09
C GLY A 75 3.86 -7.36 1.17
N SER A 76 3.90 -8.11 2.27
CA SER A 76 4.53 -7.68 3.53
C SER A 76 6.04 -7.46 3.36
N ILE A 77 6.72 -8.40 2.68
CA ILE A 77 8.15 -8.30 2.40
C ILE A 77 8.44 -7.10 1.49
N LEU A 78 7.65 -6.92 0.43
CA LEU A 78 7.80 -5.78 -0.48
C LEU A 78 7.56 -4.44 0.22
N ALA A 79 6.58 -4.35 1.12
CA ALA A 79 6.31 -3.14 1.88
C ALA A 79 7.46 -2.77 2.82
N VAL A 80 8.00 -3.74 3.57
CA VAL A 80 9.15 -3.54 4.46
C VAL A 80 10.40 -3.19 3.65
N PHE A 81 10.66 -3.92 2.57
CA PHE A 81 11.80 -3.67 1.69
C PHE A 81 11.72 -2.29 1.05
N GLY A 82 10.54 -1.90 0.55
CA GLY A 82 10.28 -0.58 -0.01
C GLY A 82 10.53 0.53 0.99
N MET A 83 9.98 0.43 2.21
CA MET A 83 10.22 1.42 3.27
C MET A 83 11.70 1.51 3.67
N MET A 84 12.39 0.36 3.78
CA MET A 84 13.82 0.34 4.12
C MET A 84 14.65 1.01 3.02
N MET A 85 14.28 0.78 1.75
CA MET A 85 14.96 1.39 0.61
C MET A 85 14.69 2.90 0.55
N THR A 86 13.46 3.33 0.84
CA THR A 86 13.10 4.76 0.97
C THR A 86 13.96 5.49 2.00
N SER A 87 14.32 4.84 3.11
CA SER A 87 15.19 5.45 4.14
C SER A 87 16.60 5.79 3.66
N ILE A 88 17.10 5.12 2.60
CA ILE A 88 18.46 5.32 2.08
C ILE A 88 18.44 6.20 0.81
N CYS A 89 17.27 6.41 0.22
CA CYS A 89 17.10 7.22 -0.98
C CYS A 89 17.44 8.70 -0.72
N LYS A 90 18.22 9.30 -1.62
CA LYS A 90 18.54 10.74 -1.60
C LYS A 90 18.11 11.49 -2.86
N ALA A 91 17.73 10.77 -3.92
CA ALA A 91 17.37 11.35 -5.21
C ALA A 91 15.92 11.01 -5.60
N TYR A 92 15.26 11.93 -6.30
CA TYR A 92 13.88 11.79 -6.79
C TYR A 92 13.60 10.44 -7.48
N TRP A 93 14.48 10.04 -8.40
CA TRP A 93 14.35 8.77 -9.13
C TRP A 93 14.36 7.53 -8.24
N GLN A 94 15.12 7.56 -7.15
CA GLN A 94 15.17 6.45 -6.20
C GLN A 94 13.85 6.35 -5.42
N PHE A 95 13.24 7.49 -5.08
CA PHE A 95 11.90 7.52 -4.47
C PHE A 95 10.81 7.00 -5.42
N VAL A 96 10.86 7.36 -6.71
CA VAL A 96 9.93 6.82 -7.72
C VAL A 96 9.99 5.29 -7.75
N LEU A 97 11.20 4.72 -7.76
CA LEU A 97 11.42 3.27 -7.80
C LEU A 97 11.01 2.57 -6.50
N ALA A 98 11.51 3.05 -5.35
CA ALA A 98 11.24 2.43 -4.07
C ALA A 98 9.77 2.61 -3.63
N LEU A 99 9.27 3.84 -3.70
CA LEU A 99 8.00 4.20 -3.10
C LEU A 99 6.84 4.12 -4.11
N GLY A 100 7.07 4.53 -5.36
CA GLY A 100 6.09 4.38 -6.43
C GLY A 100 5.94 2.91 -6.83
N ILE A 101 7.02 2.29 -7.28
CA ILE A 101 6.98 0.95 -7.88
C ILE A 101 6.97 -0.15 -6.82
N VAL A 102 7.98 -0.23 -5.95
CA VAL A 102 8.09 -1.36 -5.01
C VAL A 102 6.97 -1.34 -3.97
N VAL A 103 6.72 -0.20 -3.32
CA VAL A 103 5.63 -0.07 -2.35
C VAL A 103 4.26 -0.10 -3.02
N GLY A 104 4.07 0.53 -4.19
CA GLY A 104 2.80 0.47 -4.93
C GLY A 104 2.41 -0.95 -5.34
N THR A 105 3.37 -1.75 -5.81
CA THR A 105 3.17 -3.16 -6.17
C THR A 105 2.90 -4.00 -4.92
N GLY A 106 3.65 -3.78 -3.82
CA GLY A 106 3.42 -4.45 -2.53
C GLY A 106 2.04 -4.16 -1.95
N ALA A 107 1.60 -2.90 -1.98
CA ALA A 107 0.29 -2.48 -1.52
C ALA A 107 -0.85 -3.05 -2.38
N GLY A 108 -0.70 -3.07 -3.71
CA GLY A 108 -1.64 -3.71 -4.62
C GLY A 108 -1.82 -5.21 -4.32
N CYS A 109 -0.73 -5.91 -3.99
CA CYS A 109 -0.77 -7.31 -3.56
C CYS A 109 -1.48 -7.54 -2.22
N MET A 110 -1.48 -6.55 -1.32
CA MET A 110 -2.12 -6.65 0.00
C MET A 110 -3.57 -6.17 0.01
N LEU A 111 -3.98 -5.34 -0.95
CA LEU A 111 -5.34 -4.80 -1.05
C LEU A 111 -6.38 -5.91 -1.16
N LEU A 112 -6.16 -6.89 -2.05
CA LEU A 112 -7.10 -7.98 -2.26
C LEU A 112 -7.31 -8.87 -1.03
N PRO A 113 -6.27 -9.40 -0.36
CA PRO A 113 -6.45 -10.17 0.87
C PRO A 113 -7.10 -9.34 1.98
N ALA A 114 -6.78 -8.05 2.09
CA ALA A 114 -7.44 -7.18 3.06
C ALA A 114 -8.96 -7.10 2.80
N VAL A 115 -9.37 -6.92 1.54
CA VAL A 115 -10.79 -6.86 1.15
C VAL A 115 -11.47 -8.23 1.24
N ALA A 116 -10.77 -9.33 0.93
CA ALA A 116 -11.33 -10.68 0.92
C ALA A 116 -11.53 -11.29 2.31
N VAL A 117 -10.64 -10.97 3.27
CA VAL A 117 -10.70 -11.51 4.65
C VAL A 117 -11.87 -10.91 5.45
N ILE A 118 -12.32 -9.70 5.13
CA ILE A 118 -13.42 -9.00 5.83
C ILE A 118 -14.79 -9.70 5.65
N PRO A 119 -15.27 -9.99 4.42
CA PRO A 119 -16.57 -10.62 4.20
C PRO A 119 -16.60 -12.13 4.52
N GLN A 120 -15.46 -12.84 4.41
CA GLN A 120 -15.40 -14.29 4.66
C GLN A 120 -15.76 -14.70 6.10
N TYR A 121 -15.64 -13.80 7.08
CA TYR A 121 -15.92 -14.10 8.49
C TYR A 121 -17.07 -13.31 9.10
N SER A 122 -17.47 -12.19 8.49
CA SER A 122 -18.49 -11.30 9.03
C SER A 122 -19.77 -11.29 8.18
N THR A 123 -20.31 -12.45 7.81
CA THR A 123 -21.62 -12.54 7.12
C THR A 123 -22.75 -11.85 7.91
N LYS A 124 -22.55 -11.56 9.20
CA LYS A 124 -23.52 -10.88 10.06
C LYS A 124 -23.31 -9.36 10.18
N HIS A 125 -22.09 -8.81 10.05
CA HIS A 125 -21.83 -7.38 10.20
C HIS A 125 -20.60 -6.89 9.39
N ILE A 126 -20.61 -7.07 8.06
CA ILE A 126 -19.56 -6.55 7.16
C ILE A 126 -19.42 -5.04 7.31
N ALA A 127 -20.53 -4.30 7.33
CA ALA A 127 -20.53 -2.83 7.43
C ALA A 127 -19.94 -2.29 8.74
N PHE A 128 -20.06 -3.02 9.85
CA PHE A 128 -19.53 -2.58 11.15
C PHE A 128 -18.02 -2.87 11.27
N ALA A 129 -17.54 -3.98 10.70
CA ALA A 129 -16.12 -4.32 10.67
C ALA A 129 -15.33 -3.42 9.70
N THR A 130 -15.89 -3.15 8.51
CA THR A 130 -15.33 -2.15 7.59
C THR A 130 -15.46 -0.74 8.17
N GLY A 131 -16.54 -0.45 8.90
CA GLY A 131 -16.73 0.80 9.64
C GLY A 131 -15.64 1.05 10.66
N ILE A 132 -15.34 0.09 11.54
CA ILE A 132 -14.27 0.22 12.54
C ILE A 132 -12.86 0.27 11.91
N ALA A 133 -12.64 -0.43 10.80
CA ALA A 133 -11.35 -0.40 10.11
C ALA A 133 -11.14 0.87 9.27
N ALA A 134 -12.22 1.59 8.94
CA ALA A 134 -12.20 2.82 8.14
C ALA A 134 -12.55 4.08 8.95
N ASP A 135 -12.84 3.94 10.24
CA ASP A 135 -13.19 5.08 11.10
C ASP A 135 -11.95 5.97 11.29
N LYS A 136 -12.11 7.21 10.87
CA LYS A 136 -11.13 8.30 11.00
C LYS A 136 -11.18 8.89 12.40
#